data_AF-A0A2V9RJ18-F1
#
_entry.id   AF-A0A2V9RJ18-F1
#
_cell.length_a   1.000
_cell.length_b   1.000
_cell.length_c   1.000
_cell.angle_alpha   90.00
_cell.angle_beta   90.00
_cell.angle_gamma   90.00
#
_symmetry.space_group_name_H-M   'P 1'
#
loop_
_entity.id
_entity.type
_entity.pdbx_description
1 polymer ?
#
loop_
_entity_poly.entity_id
_entity_poly.type
_entity_poly.pdbx_seq_one_letter_code
_entity_poly.pdbx_strand_id
1 'polypeptide(L)'
;VSDTRKVVQAIRLGAHDYLTKPFQKAELDTVIDQCLGVNKQNYPGDVEELYDDVFFVAASPAMRKIRSQAALVANVDIPVLMLGESGTGKEVVARLIHKLSPRAHRTFLKVNCAAVPADLLESELFGYEAGAFTGATHPKPGKFELCNKGTILLDEIGEMPPLLQAKLLHVLQDQQFSRLGSRSVIKVDVRILAATNINIPEAIANKQLREDLYYRLNAFMLQLPPLRERKEEIPILLKHFMSRMSEQYARPPLPLSQALLQACLEYAWPGNLRELNNFVKRYLVLGDEKLAVQELQPKHDGSGPRADSSSPTSEGGGGKAGPQPDQLEPQAGRGIAQDQLQSAAL
;
A
#
# COMPACT_ATOMS: atom_id res chain seq x y z
N VAL A 1 -21.63 5.65 28.14
CA VAL A 1 -20.45 6.52 28.40
C VAL A 1 -20.17 7.24 27.09
N SER A 2 -20.30 8.56 27.05
CA SER A 2 -20.13 9.38 25.84
C SER A 2 -18.66 9.72 25.51
N ASP A 3 -17.74 9.28 26.36
CA ASP A 3 -16.30 9.53 26.25
C ASP A 3 -15.65 8.49 25.31
N THR A 4 -15.50 8.88 24.04
CA THR A 4 -14.96 8.03 22.96
C THR A 4 -13.54 7.53 23.23
N ARG A 5 -12.74 8.25 24.04
CA ARG A 5 -11.39 7.81 24.41
C ARG A 5 -11.44 6.54 25.26
N LYS A 6 -12.42 6.44 26.16
CA LYS A 6 -12.63 5.24 27.00
C LYS A 6 -13.11 4.04 26.20
N VAL A 7 -13.90 4.27 25.16
CA VAL A 7 -14.29 3.22 24.20
C VAL A 7 -13.07 2.68 23.46
N VAL A 8 -12.26 3.55 22.85
CA VAL A 8 -11.03 3.14 22.13
C VAL A 8 -10.05 2.45 23.09
N GLN A 9 -9.92 2.93 24.33
CA GLN A 9 -9.08 2.28 25.35
C GLN A 9 -9.62 0.89 25.74
N ALA A 10 -10.93 0.71 25.89
CA ALA A 10 -11.53 -0.59 26.16
C ALA A 10 -11.27 -1.60 25.03
N ILE A 11 -11.44 -1.19 23.76
CA ILE A 11 -11.11 -2.03 22.61
C ILE A 11 -9.60 -2.39 22.58
N ARG A 12 -8.71 -1.44 22.88
CA ARG A 12 -7.26 -1.69 23.02
C ARG A 12 -6.92 -2.67 24.15
N LEU A 13 -7.73 -2.71 25.22
CA LEU A 13 -7.60 -3.65 26.34
C LEU A 13 -8.26 -5.02 26.08
N GLY A 14 -8.76 -5.27 24.87
CA GLY A 14 -9.33 -6.55 24.47
C GLY A 14 -10.85 -6.67 24.59
N ALA A 15 -11.58 -5.56 24.81
CA ALA A 15 -13.03 -5.58 24.64
C ALA A 15 -13.36 -5.89 23.17
N HIS A 16 -14.27 -6.85 22.96
CA HIS A 16 -14.66 -7.31 21.63
C HIS A 16 -15.52 -6.26 20.90
N ASP A 17 -16.37 -5.55 21.66
CA ASP A 17 -17.26 -4.50 21.17
C ASP A 17 -17.68 -3.56 22.33
N TYR A 18 -18.50 -2.55 22.04
CA TYR A 18 -19.03 -1.59 23.02
C TYR A 18 -20.48 -1.19 22.74
N LEU A 19 -21.20 -0.76 23.78
CA LEU A 19 -22.59 -0.31 23.65
C LEU A 19 -22.83 0.99 24.43
N THR A 20 -23.29 2.04 23.74
CA THR A 20 -23.54 3.35 24.34
C THR A 20 -24.97 3.47 24.87
N LYS A 21 -25.13 3.60 26.19
CA LYS A 21 -26.42 3.93 26.80
C LYS A 21 -26.88 5.35 26.41
N PRO A 22 -28.19 5.59 26.15
CA PRO A 22 -29.26 4.59 26.05
C PRO A 22 -29.16 3.79 24.74
N PHE A 23 -29.38 2.49 24.82
CA PHE A 23 -29.36 1.56 23.68
C PHE A 23 -30.68 0.81 23.59
N GLN A 24 -31.02 0.33 22.39
CA GLN A 24 -32.21 -0.49 22.14
C GLN A 24 -31.91 -1.97 22.33
N LYS A 25 -32.93 -2.78 22.62
CA LYS A 25 -32.77 -4.22 22.82
C LYS A 25 -32.13 -4.90 21.60
N ALA A 26 -32.54 -4.52 20.38
CA ALA A 26 -31.99 -5.05 19.14
C ALA A 26 -30.49 -4.78 18.96
N GLU A 27 -29.99 -3.64 19.44
CA GLU A 27 -28.55 -3.31 19.39
C GLU A 27 -27.76 -4.19 20.38
N LEU A 28 -28.31 -4.41 21.58
CA LEU A 28 -27.73 -5.31 22.57
C LEU A 28 -27.69 -6.76 22.07
N ASP A 29 -28.82 -7.26 21.54
CA ASP A 29 -28.94 -8.63 21.01
C ASP A 29 -27.93 -8.82 19.84
N THR A 30 -27.79 -7.83 18.96
CA THR A 30 -26.80 -7.84 17.85
C THR A 30 -25.36 -7.97 18.34
N VAL A 31 -24.96 -7.18 19.35
CA VAL A 31 -23.59 -7.23 19.91
C VAL A 31 -23.34 -8.55 20.63
N ILE A 32 -24.34 -9.08 21.33
CA ILE A 32 -24.26 -10.40 22.00
C ILE A 32 -24.10 -11.51 20.96
N ASP A 33 -24.90 -11.53 19.89
CA ASP A 33 -24.81 -12.55 18.84
C ASP A 33 -23.49 -12.53 18.08
N GLN A 34 -22.88 -11.35 17.92
CA GLN A 34 -21.52 -11.19 17.37
C GLN A 34 -20.45 -11.69 18.34
N CYS A 35 -20.55 -11.38 19.64
CA CYS A 35 -19.58 -11.82 20.65
C CYS A 35 -19.65 -13.32 20.95
N LEU A 36 -20.84 -13.91 20.92
CA LEU A 36 -21.05 -15.36 21.11
C LEU A 36 -20.78 -16.17 19.83
N GLY A 37 -20.59 -15.51 18.68
CA GLY A 37 -20.47 -16.17 17.37
C GLY A 37 -21.73 -16.94 16.97
N VAL A 38 -22.89 -16.62 17.56
CA VAL A 38 -24.19 -17.24 17.27
C VAL A 38 -24.72 -16.76 15.92
N ASN A 39 -24.38 -15.52 15.55
CA ASN A 39 -24.24 -15.14 14.15
C ASN A 39 -23.00 -15.81 13.52
N LYS A 40 -23.04 -17.14 13.43
CA LYS A 40 -22.51 -17.85 12.27
C LYS A 40 -23.32 -17.39 11.06
N GLN A 41 -23.02 -16.19 10.55
CA GLN A 41 -22.98 -16.08 9.11
C GLN A 41 -21.99 -17.16 8.67
N ASN A 42 -22.54 -18.18 8.02
CA ASN A 42 -21.76 -19.14 7.25
C ASN A 42 -21.02 -18.29 6.22
N TYR A 43 -19.76 -17.95 6.55
CA TYR A 43 -18.79 -17.43 5.60
C TYR A 43 -17.91 -18.62 5.19
N PRO A 44 -18.34 -19.48 4.25
CA PRO A 44 -17.47 -20.48 3.62
C PRO A 44 -16.43 -19.78 2.73
N GLY A 45 -15.53 -19.02 3.34
CA GLY A 45 -14.47 -18.31 2.63
C GLY A 45 -14.97 -17.18 1.72
N ASP A 46 -15.99 -16.45 2.15
CA ASP A 46 -16.63 -15.42 1.32
C ASP A 46 -15.62 -14.40 0.78
N VAL A 47 -15.66 -14.27 -0.54
CA VAL A 47 -14.97 -13.24 -1.30
C VAL A 47 -15.93 -12.07 -1.42
N GLU A 48 -15.72 -11.03 -0.61
CA GLU A 48 -16.50 -9.81 -0.66
C GLU A 48 -15.95 -8.91 -1.79
N GLU A 49 -16.70 -8.80 -2.88
CA GLU A 49 -16.36 -7.87 -3.96
C GLU A 49 -16.52 -6.41 -3.49
N LEU A 50 -15.53 -5.57 -3.75
CA LEU A 50 -15.54 -4.16 -3.38
C LEU A 50 -15.93 -3.30 -4.58
N TYR A 51 -15.03 -3.16 -5.55
CA TYR A 51 -15.14 -2.35 -6.78
C TYR A 51 -14.07 -2.81 -7.78
N ASP A 52 -14.28 -2.66 -9.09
CA ASP A 52 -13.25 -2.72 -10.15
C ASP A 52 -12.18 -3.84 -9.94
N ASP A 53 -12.63 -5.10 -9.91
CA ASP A 53 -11.82 -6.31 -9.65
C ASP A 53 -11.10 -6.39 -8.28
N VAL A 54 -11.31 -5.42 -7.39
CA VAL A 54 -10.83 -5.46 -6.00
C VAL A 54 -11.82 -6.24 -5.13
N PHE A 55 -11.32 -7.26 -4.46
CA PHE A 55 -12.09 -8.11 -3.54
C PHE A 55 -11.35 -8.30 -2.21
N PHE A 56 -12.11 -8.58 -1.15
CA PHE A 56 -11.61 -8.90 0.18
C PHE A 56 -11.97 -10.36 0.55
N VAL A 57 -11.04 -11.12 1.13
CA VAL A 57 -11.29 -12.51 1.53
C VAL A 57 -11.32 -12.61 3.05
N ALA A 58 -12.40 -13.19 3.59
CA ALA A 58 -12.67 -13.28 5.03
C ALA A 58 -12.66 -14.73 5.54
N ALA A 59 -11.72 -15.57 5.09
CA ALA A 59 -11.71 -16.98 5.49
C ALA A 59 -11.03 -17.21 6.86
N SER A 60 -9.81 -16.72 7.05
CA SER A 60 -9.07 -16.94 8.30
C SER A 60 -9.70 -16.23 9.49
N PRO A 61 -9.54 -16.73 10.73
CA PRO A 61 -9.95 -16.02 11.95
C PRO A 61 -9.35 -14.62 12.04
N ALA A 62 -8.10 -14.44 11.60
CA ALA A 62 -7.40 -13.16 11.62
C ALA A 62 -8.02 -12.16 10.64
N MET A 63 -8.31 -12.55 9.39
CA MET A 63 -8.95 -11.65 8.43
C MET A 63 -10.42 -11.39 8.76
N ARG A 64 -11.15 -12.34 9.37
CA ARG A 64 -12.49 -12.08 9.93
C ARG A 64 -12.46 -11.04 11.04
N LYS A 65 -11.48 -11.10 11.95
CA LYS A 65 -11.27 -10.07 12.97
C LYS A 65 -10.98 -8.70 12.34
N ILE A 66 -10.08 -8.65 11.35
CA ILE A 66 -9.77 -7.40 10.61
C ILE A 66 -11.01 -6.84 9.91
N ARG A 67 -11.85 -7.69 9.30
CA ARG A 67 -13.12 -7.30 8.67
C ARG A 67 -14.09 -6.67 9.67
N SER A 68 -14.25 -7.27 10.85
CA SER A 68 -15.09 -6.71 11.92
C SER A 68 -14.53 -5.38 12.45
N GLN A 69 -13.22 -5.29 12.67
CA GLN A 69 -12.55 -4.05 13.07
C GLN A 69 -12.66 -2.95 11.98
N ALA A 70 -12.58 -3.33 10.69
CA ALA A 70 -12.78 -2.42 9.57
C ALA A 70 -14.22 -1.88 9.54
N ALA A 71 -15.23 -2.71 9.78
CA ALA A 71 -16.64 -2.28 9.88
C ALA A 71 -16.88 -1.33 11.07
N LEU A 72 -16.31 -1.63 12.24
CA LEU A 72 -16.40 -0.76 13.41
C LEU A 72 -15.75 0.61 13.15
N VAL A 73 -14.52 0.64 12.62
CA VAL A 73 -13.82 1.90 12.37
C VAL A 73 -14.39 2.66 11.17
N ALA A 74 -15.02 2.00 10.19
CA ALA A 74 -15.61 2.67 9.03
C ALA A 74 -16.67 3.72 9.42
N ASN A 75 -17.44 3.46 10.47
CA ASN A 75 -18.47 4.38 11.00
C ASN A 75 -17.90 5.58 11.79
N VAL A 76 -16.60 5.58 12.10
CA VAL A 76 -15.95 6.63 12.90
C VAL A 76 -14.92 7.38 12.06
N ASP A 77 -15.01 8.70 12.03
CA ASP A 77 -14.11 9.54 11.23
C ASP A 77 -12.79 9.82 11.96
N ILE A 78 -11.96 8.79 12.06
CA ILE A 78 -10.61 8.85 12.63
C ILE A 78 -9.56 8.30 11.67
N PRO A 79 -8.29 8.75 11.81
CA PRO A 79 -7.17 8.14 11.13
C PRO A 79 -7.03 6.65 11.44
N VAL A 80 -6.67 5.87 10.43
CA VAL A 80 -6.37 4.44 10.57
C VAL A 80 -4.98 4.14 10.03
N LEU A 81 -4.13 3.54 10.85
CA LEU A 81 -2.81 3.06 10.48
C LEU A 81 -2.84 1.55 10.22
N MET A 82 -2.54 1.15 8.99
CA MET A 82 -2.44 -0.25 8.56
C MET A 82 -0.97 -0.68 8.50
N LEU A 83 -0.60 -1.65 9.32
CA LEU A 83 0.73 -2.25 9.37
C LEU A 83 0.69 -3.64 8.72
N GLY A 84 1.77 -4.03 8.04
CA GLY A 84 1.93 -5.36 7.47
C GLY A 84 2.87 -5.36 6.28
N GLU A 85 3.40 -6.53 5.93
CA GLU A 85 4.35 -6.71 4.82
C GLU A 85 3.79 -6.23 3.48
N SER A 86 4.66 -6.03 2.49
CA SER A 86 4.20 -5.66 1.15
C SER A 86 3.38 -6.79 0.53
N GLY A 87 2.28 -6.44 -0.15
CA GLY A 87 1.37 -7.42 -0.75
C GLY A 87 0.38 -8.10 0.22
N THR A 88 0.33 -7.72 1.51
CA THR A 88 -0.64 -8.29 2.48
C THR A 88 -2.10 -7.84 2.29
N GLY A 89 -2.37 -6.89 1.40
CA GLY A 89 -3.72 -6.38 1.13
C GLY A 89 -4.11 -5.12 1.90
N LYS A 90 -3.13 -4.32 2.39
CA LYS A 90 -3.38 -3.04 3.08
C LYS A 90 -4.33 -2.12 2.30
N GLU A 91 -4.15 -1.99 0.98
CA GLU A 91 -5.05 -1.22 0.12
C GLU A 91 -6.49 -1.79 0.07
N VAL A 92 -6.64 -3.12 0.05
CA VAL A 92 -7.96 -3.77 0.04
C VAL A 92 -8.71 -3.45 1.33
N VAL A 93 -8.03 -3.52 2.48
CA VAL A 93 -8.60 -3.12 3.79
C VAL A 93 -8.95 -1.63 3.80
N ALA A 94 -8.12 -0.76 3.22
CA ALA A 94 -8.44 0.66 3.10
C ALA A 94 -9.73 0.92 2.29
N ARG A 95 -9.89 0.21 1.16
CA ARG A 95 -11.09 0.28 0.30
C ARG A 95 -12.32 -0.31 0.99
N LEU A 96 -12.16 -1.38 1.77
CA LEU A 96 -13.23 -1.93 2.61
C LEU A 96 -13.69 -0.92 3.67
N ILE A 97 -12.77 -0.28 4.39
CA ILE A 97 -13.09 0.78 5.37
C ILE A 97 -13.84 1.93 4.70
N HIS A 98 -13.42 2.35 3.51
CA HIS A 98 -14.12 3.39 2.75
C HIS A 98 -15.53 2.95 2.33
N LYS A 99 -15.68 1.74 1.75
CA LYS A 99 -16.95 1.14 1.32
C LYS A 99 -17.98 1.04 2.43
N LEU A 100 -17.54 0.72 3.65
CA LEU A 100 -18.39 0.59 4.82
C LEU A 100 -18.66 1.92 5.55
N SER A 101 -18.06 3.03 5.10
CA SER A 101 -18.16 4.33 5.77
C SER A 101 -19.30 5.19 5.22
N PRO A 102 -19.77 6.22 5.97
CA PRO A 102 -20.65 7.26 5.44
C PRO A 102 -20.11 8.00 4.19
N ARG A 103 -18.80 7.90 3.93
CA ARG A 103 -18.10 8.49 2.78
C ARG A 103 -18.02 7.55 1.57
N ALA A 104 -18.64 6.36 1.57
CA ALA A 104 -18.56 5.37 0.48
C ALA A 104 -19.03 5.86 -0.91
N HIS A 105 -19.80 6.95 -0.96
CA HIS A 105 -20.26 7.61 -2.20
C HIS A 105 -19.37 8.80 -2.61
N ARG A 106 -18.21 8.97 -1.98
CA ARG A 106 -17.27 10.09 -2.16
C ARG A 106 -15.96 9.60 -2.77
N THR A 107 -15.12 10.53 -3.20
CA THR A 107 -13.83 10.21 -3.81
C THR A 107 -12.93 9.41 -2.84
N PHE A 108 -12.49 8.23 -3.26
CA PHE A 108 -11.35 7.53 -2.68
C PHE A 108 -10.10 7.80 -3.53
N LEU A 109 -9.07 8.42 -2.98
CA LEU A 109 -7.79 8.61 -3.67
C LEU A 109 -6.68 7.82 -2.99
N LYS A 110 -5.86 7.12 -3.77
CA LYS A 110 -4.61 6.52 -3.31
C LYS A 110 -3.42 7.41 -3.71
N VAL A 111 -2.49 7.59 -2.79
CA VAL A 111 -1.15 8.16 -3.04
C VAL A 111 -0.12 7.18 -2.49
N ASN A 112 0.84 6.78 -3.31
CA ASN A 112 1.97 5.95 -2.87
C ASN A 112 3.18 6.87 -2.66
N CYS A 113 3.63 7.00 -1.42
CA CYS A 113 4.70 7.94 -1.05
C CYS A 113 6.07 7.47 -1.56
N ALA A 114 6.26 6.15 -1.75
CA ALA A 114 7.50 5.55 -2.23
C ALA A 114 7.68 5.60 -3.76
N ALA A 115 6.59 5.79 -4.51
CA ALA A 115 6.59 5.72 -5.97
C ALA A 115 6.82 7.06 -6.69
N VAL A 116 6.91 8.16 -5.95
CA VAL A 116 6.96 9.53 -6.49
C VAL A 116 8.12 10.29 -5.83
N PRO A 117 9.00 10.97 -6.59
CA PRO A 117 10.04 11.83 -6.03
C PRO A 117 9.49 12.90 -5.08
N ALA A 118 10.25 13.29 -4.06
CA ALA A 118 9.81 14.18 -2.98
C ALA A 118 9.09 15.46 -3.47
N ASP A 119 9.67 16.18 -4.42
CA ASP A 119 9.13 17.45 -4.94
C ASP A 119 7.81 17.25 -5.72
N LEU A 120 7.69 16.11 -6.42
CA LEU A 120 6.49 15.71 -7.13
C LEU A 120 5.41 15.19 -6.17
N LEU A 121 5.79 14.50 -5.10
CA LEU A 121 4.87 14.04 -4.06
C LEU A 121 4.23 15.24 -3.33
N GLU A 122 5.03 16.27 -3.06
CA GLU A 122 4.55 17.51 -2.44
C GLU A 122 3.52 18.23 -3.33
N SER A 123 3.87 18.45 -4.60
CA SER A 123 3.02 19.15 -5.56
C SER A 123 1.77 18.34 -5.96
N GLU A 124 1.82 17.00 -5.97
CA GLU A 124 0.63 16.17 -6.11
C GLU A 124 -0.27 16.26 -4.87
N LEU A 125 0.26 16.12 -3.65
CA LEU A 125 -0.57 16.12 -2.42
C LEU A 125 -1.25 17.46 -2.17
N PHE A 126 -0.49 18.56 -2.20
CA PHE A 126 -0.92 19.88 -1.74
C PHE A 126 -1.22 20.87 -2.89
N GLY A 127 -0.89 20.53 -4.14
CA GLY A 127 -1.07 21.44 -5.27
C GLY A 127 -0.10 22.62 -5.25
N TYR A 128 -0.17 23.44 -6.30
CA TYR A 128 0.72 24.59 -6.47
C TYR A 128 0.03 25.75 -7.19
N GLU A 129 0.49 26.95 -6.92
CA GLU A 129 0.11 28.16 -7.67
C GLU A 129 1.03 28.41 -8.86
N ALA A 130 0.59 29.25 -9.80
CA ALA A 130 1.46 29.71 -10.88
C ALA A 130 2.70 30.43 -10.30
N GLY A 131 3.89 30.09 -10.81
CA GLY A 131 5.17 30.61 -10.34
C GLY A 131 5.76 29.91 -9.10
N ALA A 132 5.14 28.85 -8.57
CA ALA A 132 5.65 28.12 -7.40
C ALA A 132 7.03 27.46 -7.61
N PHE A 133 7.34 27.06 -8.85
CA PHE A 133 8.63 26.51 -9.27
C PHE A 133 8.84 26.73 -10.78
N THR A 134 10.05 26.49 -11.29
CA THR A 134 10.38 26.61 -12.72
C THR A 134 9.54 25.65 -13.57
N GLY A 135 8.63 26.18 -14.37
CA GLY A 135 7.67 25.41 -15.18
C GLY A 135 6.23 25.42 -14.65
N ALA A 136 5.96 25.98 -13.47
CA ALA A 136 4.60 26.15 -12.94
C ALA A 136 3.86 27.32 -13.63
N THR A 137 3.44 27.13 -14.90
CA THR A 137 2.74 28.16 -15.69
C THR A 137 1.28 28.37 -15.29
N HIS A 138 0.62 27.32 -14.79
CA HIS A 138 -0.78 27.33 -14.34
C HIS A 138 -0.91 26.68 -12.97
N PRO A 139 -1.85 27.14 -12.12
CA PRO A 139 -2.10 26.52 -10.83
C PRO A 139 -2.72 25.13 -11.00
N LYS A 140 -2.42 24.20 -10.08
CA LYS A 140 -2.96 22.84 -10.07
C LYS A 140 -3.44 22.47 -8.65
N PRO A 141 -4.69 21.99 -8.47
CA PRO A 141 -5.18 21.58 -7.16
C PRO A 141 -4.52 20.28 -6.69
N GLY A 142 -4.28 20.17 -5.38
CA GLY A 142 -3.70 18.97 -4.77
C GLY A 142 -4.70 17.82 -4.58
N LYS A 143 -4.20 16.60 -4.36
CA LYS A 143 -5.04 15.43 -4.01
C LYS A 143 -5.92 15.70 -2.79
N PHE A 144 -5.46 16.47 -1.81
CA PHE A 144 -6.28 16.84 -0.66
C PHE A 144 -7.50 17.70 -1.03
N GLU A 145 -7.39 18.58 -2.03
CA GLU A 145 -8.52 19.37 -2.55
C GLU A 145 -9.49 18.48 -3.35
N LEU A 146 -8.93 17.65 -4.24
CA LEU A 146 -9.68 16.71 -5.08
C LEU A 146 -10.40 15.61 -4.26
N CYS A 147 -9.90 15.31 -3.07
CA CYS A 147 -10.46 14.34 -2.13
C CYS A 147 -11.34 14.98 -1.04
N ASN A 148 -11.71 16.26 -1.16
CA ASN A 148 -12.54 16.93 -0.15
C ASN A 148 -13.89 16.20 0.05
N LYS A 149 -14.27 15.98 1.31
CA LYS A 149 -15.37 15.10 1.78
C LYS A 149 -15.17 13.60 1.49
N GLY A 150 -14.01 13.21 0.97
CA GLY A 150 -13.65 11.84 0.59
C GLY A 150 -12.73 11.15 1.60
N THR A 151 -11.97 10.18 1.10
CA THR A 151 -10.98 9.40 1.87
C THR A 151 -9.69 9.26 1.06
N ILE A 152 -8.55 9.62 1.67
CA ILE A 152 -7.24 9.46 1.05
C ILE A 152 -6.47 8.32 1.72
N LEU A 153 -5.93 7.40 0.93
CA LEU A 153 -4.97 6.38 1.36
C LEU A 153 -3.56 6.87 1.07
N LEU A 154 -2.75 7.03 2.12
CA LEU A 154 -1.32 7.28 2.05
C LEU A 154 -0.59 5.94 2.22
N ASP A 155 -0.24 5.32 1.09
CA ASP A 155 0.47 4.04 1.03
C ASP A 155 1.99 4.25 1.14
N GLU A 156 2.65 3.33 1.84
CA GLU A 156 4.03 3.41 2.32
C GLU A 156 4.39 4.78 2.95
N ILE A 157 3.57 5.23 3.92
CA ILE A 157 3.73 6.53 4.62
C ILE A 157 5.11 6.74 5.27
N GLY A 158 5.81 5.64 5.60
CA GLY A 158 7.16 5.67 6.15
C GLY A 158 8.23 6.25 5.21
N GLU A 159 7.99 6.19 3.89
CA GLU A 159 8.88 6.77 2.86
C GLU A 159 8.61 8.26 2.60
N MET A 160 7.63 8.87 3.29
CA MET A 160 7.32 10.29 3.12
C MET A 160 8.45 11.18 3.69
N PRO A 161 9.00 12.14 2.94
CA PRO A 161 10.03 13.05 3.44
C PRO A 161 9.61 13.82 4.71
N PRO A 162 10.50 14.03 5.70
CA PRO A 162 10.16 14.68 6.98
C PRO A 162 9.53 16.08 6.89
N LEU A 163 9.82 16.84 5.82
CA LEU A 163 9.19 18.13 5.54
C LEU A 163 7.70 17.98 5.20
N LEU A 164 7.34 16.94 4.44
CA LEU A 164 5.96 16.64 4.06
C LEU A 164 5.17 16.05 5.23
N GLN A 165 5.84 15.27 6.09
CA GLN A 165 5.27 14.81 7.35
C GLN A 165 4.81 15.96 8.25
N ALA A 166 5.57 17.06 8.30
CA ALA A 166 5.16 18.26 9.04
C ALA A 166 3.92 18.93 8.42
N LYS A 167 3.82 19.02 7.09
CA LYS A 167 2.62 19.54 6.41
C LYS A 167 1.40 18.62 6.60
N LEU A 168 1.59 17.31 6.53
CA LEU A 168 0.55 16.31 6.80
C LEU A 168 0.04 16.40 8.24
N LEU A 169 0.92 16.68 9.21
CA LEU A 169 0.54 16.89 10.61
C LEU A 169 -0.43 18.08 10.76
N HIS A 170 -0.21 19.19 10.05
CA HIS A 170 -1.15 20.32 10.03
C HIS A 170 -2.50 19.94 9.40
N VAL A 171 -2.53 19.15 8.31
CA VAL A 171 -3.80 18.66 7.75
C VAL A 171 -4.54 17.78 8.76
N LEU A 172 -3.85 16.88 9.47
CA LEU A 172 -4.43 16.00 10.50
C LEU A 172 -4.95 16.75 11.74
N GLN A 173 -4.39 17.92 12.06
CA GLN A 173 -4.78 18.70 13.24
C GLN A 173 -5.82 19.76 12.93
N ASP A 174 -5.55 20.59 11.91
CA ASP A 174 -6.30 21.82 11.63
C ASP A 174 -7.24 21.68 10.43
N GLN A 175 -7.23 20.53 9.73
CA GLN A 175 -7.95 20.31 8.46
C GLN A 175 -7.59 21.36 7.39
N GLN A 176 -6.35 21.85 7.44
CA GLN A 176 -5.88 23.03 6.70
C GLN A 176 -4.47 22.84 6.15
N PHE A 177 -4.22 23.41 4.97
CA PHE A 177 -2.88 23.55 4.38
C PHE A 177 -2.82 24.73 3.41
N SER A 178 -1.64 24.98 2.84
CA SER A 178 -1.43 25.94 1.75
C SER A 178 -0.78 25.26 0.55
N ARG A 179 -1.21 25.63 -0.67
CA ARG A 179 -0.56 25.25 -1.92
C ARG A 179 0.89 25.75 -1.96
N LEU A 180 1.72 25.11 -2.77
CA LEU A 180 3.10 25.52 -3.00
C LEU A 180 3.11 26.88 -3.69
N GLY A 181 3.98 27.78 -3.22
CA GLY A 181 4.02 29.19 -3.63
C GLY A 181 2.89 30.06 -3.03
N SER A 182 1.91 29.48 -2.33
CA SER A 182 0.78 30.24 -1.77
C SER A 182 0.91 30.50 -0.27
N ARG A 183 0.32 31.63 0.16
CA ARG A 183 0.02 31.93 1.58
C ARG A 183 -1.47 31.76 1.91
N SER A 184 -2.32 31.44 0.92
CA SER A 184 -3.74 31.16 1.17
C SER A 184 -3.89 29.83 1.92
N VAL A 185 -4.79 29.80 2.90
CA VAL A 185 -5.10 28.59 3.67
C VAL A 185 -6.37 27.97 3.10
N ILE A 186 -6.28 26.69 2.73
CA ILE A 186 -7.35 25.88 2.17
C ILE A 186 -7.85 24.92 3.25
N LYS A 187 -9.16 24.95 3.54
CA LYS A 187 -9.83 24.01 4.45
C LYS A 187 -10.32 22.80 3.67
N VAL A 188 -9.99 21.59 4.14
CA VAL A 188 -10.42 20.33 3.51
C VAL A 188 -10.90 19.32 4.55
N ASP A 189 -12.01 18.67 4.24
CA ASP A 189 -12.61 17.64 5.08
C ASP A 189 -12.26 16.25 4.52
N VAL A 190 -11.07 15.72 4.83
CA VAL A 190 -10.56 14.47 4.25
C VAL A 190 -10.26 13.45 5.33
N ARG A 191 -10.88 12.27 5.23
CA ARG A 191 -10.52 11.12 6.06
C ARG A 191 -9.18 10.55 5.59
N ILE A 192 -8.22 10.40 6.49
CA ILE A 192 -6.88 9.88 6.17
C ILE A 192 -6.76 8.43 6.63
N LEU A 193 -6.41 7.54 5.71
CA LEU A 193 -5.96 6.18 5.98
C LEU A 193 -4.47 6.12 5.63
N ALA A 194 -3.65 5.51 6.47
CA ALA A 194 -2.22 5.36 6.23
C ALA A 194 -1.84 3.88 6.23
N ALA A 195 -0.91 3.49 5.37
CA ALA A 195 -0.40 2.13 5.29
C ALA A 195 1.13 2.13 5.24
N THR A 196 1.78 1.18 5.91
CA THR A 196 3.23 0.96 5.76
C THR A 196 3.65 -0.48 6.06
N ASN A 197 4.78 -0.89 5.51
CA ASN A 197 5.51 -2.11 5.84
C ASN A 197 6.70 -1.91 6.80
N ILE A 198 7.11 -0.67 7.12
CA ILE A 198 8.35 -0.43 7.88
C ILE A 198 8.17 -0.66 9.39
N ASN A 199 9.28 -0.96 10.06
CA ASN A 199 9.34 -1.06 11.52
C ASN A 199 9.20 0.34 12.14
N ILE A 200 8.04 0.64 12.72
CA ILE A 200 7.73 1.97 13.28
C ILE A 200 8.72 2.40 14.39
N PRO A 201 9.01 1.59 15.44
CA PRO A 201 10.04 1.92 16.42
C PRO A 201 11.40 2.31 15.81
N GLU A 202 11.87 1.53 14.83
CA GLU A 202 13.14 1.78 14.14
C GLU A 202 13.09 3.05 13.30
N ALA A 203 12.00 3.28 12.57
CA ALA A 203 11.79 4.48 11.76
C ALA A 203 11.77 5.77 12.59
N ILE A 204 11.21 5.71 13.80
CA ILE A 204 11.22 6.83 14.76
C ILE A 204 12.63 7.04 15.31
N ALA A 205 13.32 5.98 15.73
CA ALA A 205 14.71 6.05 16.21
C ALA A 205 15.67 6.64 15.17
N ASN A 206 15.49 6.26 13.90
CA ASN A 206 16.27 6.76 12.76
C ASN A 206 15.80 8.13 12.24
N LYS A 207 14.80 8.76 12.88
CA LYS A 207 14.19 10.04 12.45
C LYS A 207 13.59 10.03 11.04
N GLN A 208 13.32 8.86 10.48
CA GLN A 208 12.62 8.69 9.21
C GLN A 208 11.14 9.01 9.37
N LEU A 209 10.51 8.60 10.47
CA LEU A 209 9.13 8.94 10.83
C LEU A 209 9.09 9.83 12.07
N ARG A 210 8.38 10.96 11.98
CA ARG A 210 8.16 11.84 13.14
C ARG A 210 7.21 11.19 14.15
N GLU A 211 7.61 11.22 15.41
CA GLU A 211 6.84 10.69 16.54
C GLU A 211 5.47 11.38 16.69
N ASP A 212 5.41 12.70 16.51
CA ASP A 212 4.16 13.48 16.60
C ASP A 212 3.14 13.12 15.51
N LEU A 213 3.61 12.88 14.27
CA LEU A 213 2.79 12.35 13.19
C LEU A 213 2.33 10.92 13.47
N TYR A 214 3.22 10.04 13.95
CA TYR A 214 2.86 8.66 14.30
C TYR A 214 1.72 8.63 15.34
N TYR A 215 1.79 9.40 16.42
CA TYR A 215 0.71 9.41 17.42
C TYR A 215 -0.62 9.96 16.90
N ARG A 216 -0.62 10.84 15.88
CA ARG A 216 -1.85 11.31 15.22
C ARG A 216 -2.43 10.29 14.24
N LEU A 217 -1.58 9.57 13.50
CA LEU A 217 -2.00 8.49 12.59
C LEU A 217 -2.47 7.25 13.35
N ASN A 218 -1.84 6.93 14.48
CA ASN A 218 -2.17 5.79 15.34
C ASN A 218 -3.36 6.04 16.30
N ALA A 219 -4.43 6.66 15.78
CA ALA A 219 -5.71 6.72 16.48
C ALA A 219 -6.33 5.31 16.55
N PHE A 220 -6.37 4.61 15.41
CA PHE A 220 -6.74 3.20 15.31
C PHE A 220 -5.70 2.43 14.48
N MET A 221 -5.34 1.22 14.90
CA MET A 221 -4.31 0.39 14.26
C MET A 221 -4.90 -0.93 13.77
N LEU A 222 -4.59 -1.30 12.53
CA LEU A 222 -4.87 -2.61 11.96
C LEU A 222 -3.55 -3.27 11.55
N GLN A 223 -3.26 -4.45 12.09
CA GLN A 223 -2.08 -5.22 11.71
C GLN A 223 -2.53 -6.41 10.85
N LEU A 224 -2.15 -6.39 9.57
CA LEU A 224 -2.51 -7.42 8.61
C LEU A 224 -1.49 -8.57 8.67
N PRO A 225 -1.93 -9.82 8.85
CA PRO A 225 -1.03 -10.97 8.87
C PRO A 225 -0.48 -11.26 7.47
N PRO A 226 0.79 -11.72 7.38
CA PRO A 226 1.34 -12.27 6.16
C PRO A 226 0.60 -13.55 5.75
N LEU A 227 0.65 -13.90 4.47
CA LEU A 227 -0.13 -14.99 3.89
C LEU A 227 0.21 -16.36 4.52
N ARG A 228 1.47 -16.55 4.94
CA ARG A 228 1.92 -17.73 5.70
C ARG A 228 1.21 -17.97 7.04
N GLU A 229 0.63 -16.94 7.65
CA GLU A 229 -0.12 -17.02 8.92
C GLU A 229 -1.63 -17.26 8.69
N ARG A 230 -2.10 -17.27 7.43
CA ARG A 230 -3.51 -17.44 7.04
C ARG A 230 -3.63 -18.38 5.84
N LYS A 231 -2.99 -19.55 5.94
CA LYS A 231 -2.94 -20.57 4.88
C LYS A 231 -4.32 -21.03 4.40
N GLU A 232 -5.33 -20.97 5.27
CA GLU A 232 -6.74 -21.22 4.96
C GLU A 232 -7.29 -20.39 3.78
N GLU A 233 -6.74 -19.20 3.52
CA GLU A 233 -7.14 -18.35 2.39
C GLU A 233 -6.51 -18.79 1.05
N ILE A 234 -5.39 -19.52 1.07
CA ILE A 234 -4.61 -19.83 -0.15
C ILE A 234 -5.44 -20.60 -1.19
N PRO A 235 -6.19 -21.67 -0.86
CA PRO A 235 -7.01 -22.38 -1.86
C PRO A 235 -8.13 -21.52 -2.45
N ILE A 236 -8.72 -20.63 -1.65
CA ILE A 236 -9.80 -19.72 -2.07
C ILE A 236 -9.22 -18.65 -3.01
N LEU A 237 -8.09 -18.04 -2.63
CA LEU A 237 -7.38 -17.06 -3.43
C LEU A 237 -6.91 -17.65 -4.77
N LEU A 238 -6.31 -18.84 -4.77
CA LEU A 238 -5.90 -19.54 -6.00
C LEU A 238 -7.08 -19.76 -6.95
N LYS A 239 -8.21 -20.28 -6.44
CA LYS A 239 -9.41 -20.51 -7.24
C LYS A 239 -10.00 -19.21 -7.78
N HIS A 240 -10.08 -18.16 -6.96
CA HIS A 240 -10.63 -16.87 -7.37
C HIS A 240 -9.73 -16.18 -8.42
N PHE A 241 -8.42 -16.12 -8.18
CA PHE A 241 -7.45 -15.60 -9.16
C PHE A 241 -7.50 -16.38 -10.47
N MET A 242 -7.53 -17.71 -10.43
CA MET A 242 -7.61 -18.54 -11.64
C MET A 242 -8.88 -18.23 -12.46
N SER A 243 -10.03 -18.11 -11.79
CA SER A 243 -11.30 -17.77 -12.44
C SER A 243 -11.26 -16.38 -13.09
N ARG A 244 -10.85 -15.35 -12.34
CA ARG A 244 -10.75 -13.96 -12.84
C ARG A 244 -9.76 -13.82 -14.00
N MET A 245 -8.61 -14.47 -13.91
CA MET A 245 -7.58 -14.40 -14.97
C MET A 245 -7.96 -15.21 -16.21
N SER A 246 -8.62 -16.36 -16.03
CA SER A 246 -9.18 -17.15 -17.13
C SER A 246 -10.11 -16.30 -18.00
N GLU A 247 -11.02 -15.55 -17.36
CA GLU A 247 -11.91 -14.61 -18.02
C GLU A 247 -11.15 -13.42 -18.64
N GLN A 248 -10.30 -12.73 -17.85
CA GLN A 248 -9.53 -11.57 -18.30
C GLN A 248 -8.63 -11.84 -19.51
N TYR A 249 -7.98 -13.01 -19.58
CA TYR A 249 -7.06 -13.38 -20.65
C TYR A 249 -7.71 -14.27 -21.73
N ALA A 250 -9.03 -14.49 -21.68
CA ALA A 250 -9.77 -15.36 -22.58
C ALA A 250 -9.13 -16.77 -22.74
N ARG A 251 -8.66 -17.34 -21.62
CA ARG A 251 -8.03 -18.67 -21.56
C ARG A 251 -8.85 -19.62 -20.68
N PRO A 252 -8.91 -20.93 -20.99
CA PRO A 252 -9.56 -21.88 -20.09
C PRO A 252 -8.83 -21.93 -18.73
N PRO A 253 -9.56 -22.09 -17.61
CA PRO A 253 -8.94 -22.19 -16.30
C PRO A 253 -8.15 -23.51 -16.20
N LEU A 254 -6.95 -23.46 -15.64
CA LEU A 254 -6.12 -24.64 -15.42
C LEU A 254 -6.55 -25.38 -14.14
N PRO A 255 -6.39 -26.72 -14.10
CA PRO A 255 -6.64 -27.49 -12.88
C PRO A 255 -5.70 -27.05 -11.75
N LEU A 256 -6.18 -27.10 -10.51
CA LEU A 256 -5.34 -26.96 -9.32
C LEU A 256 -5.27 -28.34 -8.66
N SER A 257 -4.28 -29.16 -9.02
CA SER A 257 -4.17 -30.50 -8.42
C SER A 257 -3.83 -30.41 -6.94
N GLN A 258 -4.06 -31.51 -6.21
CA GLN A 258 -3.67 -31.58 -4.80
C GLN A 258 -2.15 -31.39 -4.58
N ALA A 259 -1.31 -31.79 -5.55
CA ALA A 259 0.14 -31.58 -5.46
C ALA A 259 0.50 -30.09 -5.55
N LEU A 260 -0.13 -29.35 -6.46
CA LEU A 260 0.04 -27.90 -6.58
C LEU A 260 -0.53 -27.16 -5.37
N LEU A 261 -1.72 -27.54 -4.89
CA LEU A 261 -2.31 -26.96 -3.68
C LEU A 261 -1.41 -27.17 -2.45
N GLN A 262 -0.86 -28.37 -2.28
CA GLN A 262 0.05 -28.67 -1.18
C GLN A 262 1.34 -27.84 -1.26
N ALA A 263 1.97 -27.74 -2.44
CA ALA A 263 3.14 -26.88 -2.65
C ALA A 263 2.83 -25.40 -2.33
N CYS A 264 1.66 -24.90 -2.73
CA CYS A 264 1.19 -23.56 -2.39
C CYS A 264 0.95 -23.36 -0.89
N LEU A 265 0.54 -24.39 -0.15
CA LEU A 265 0.33 -24.33 1.31
C LEU A 265 1.66 -24.41 2.09
N GLU A 266 2.68 -25.06 1.53
CA GLU A 266 4.01 -25.17 2.13
C GLU A 266 4.87 -23.92 1.90
N TYR A 267 4.77 -23.30 0.73
CA TYR A 267 5.52 -22.09 0.37
C TYR A 267 5.20 -20.89 1.29
N ALA A 268 6.23 -20.07 1.56
CA ALA A 268 6.16 -19.00 2.56
C ALA A 268 5.52 -17.68 2.06
N TRP A 269 5.38 -17.51 0.74
CA TRP A 269 4.84 -16.31 0.09
C TRP A 269 5.42 -14.98 0.61
N PRO A 270 6.74 -14.73 0.50
CA PRO A 270 7.37 -13.47 0.92
C PRO A 270 6.76 -12.22 0.27
N GLY A 271 6.25 -12.31 -0.96
CA GLY A 271 5.52 -11.24 -1.64
C GLY A 271 4.00 -11.28 -1.44
N ASN A 272 3.52 -12.14 -0.54
CA ASN A 272 2.13 -12.25 -0.09
C ASN A 272 1.14 -12.38 -1.27
N LEU A 273 -0.02 -11.67 -1.24
CA LEU A 273 -1.03 -11.78 -2.30
C LEU A 273 -0.53 -11.26 -3.65
N ARG A 274 0.46 -10.35 -3.68
CA ARG A 274 1.03 -9.84 -4.93
C ARG A 274 1.83 -10.93 -5.66
N GLU A 275 2.59 -11.72 -4.90
CA GLU A 275 3.31 -12.88 -5.42
C GLU A 275 2.35 -14.00 -5.85
N LEU A 276 1.37 -14.35 -5.01
CA LEU A 276 0.35 -15.35 -5.33
C LEU A 276 -0.43 -14.99 -6.62
N ASN A 277 -0.83 -13.74 -6.77
CA ASN A 277 -1.47 -13.23 -7.99
C ASN A 277 -0.56 -13.37 -9.21
N ASN A 278 0.72 -13.02 -9.10
CA ASN A 278 1.68 -13.15 -10.21
C ASN A 278 2.00 -14.62 -10.54
N PHE A 279 1.99 -15.51 -9.54
CA PHE A 279 2.16 -16.94 -9.71
C PHE A 279 1.01 -17.56 -10.52
N VAL A 280 -0.25 -17.26 -10.16
CA VAL A 280 -1.41 -17.74 -10.91
C VAL A 280 -1.41 -17.22 -12.35
N LYS A 281 -0.99 -15.95 -12.58
CA LYS A 281 -0.77 -15.41 -13.94
C LYS A 281 0.26 -16.21 -14.73
N ARG A 282 1.44 -16.47 -14.14
CA ARG A 282 2.48 -17.29 -14.80
C ARG A 282 1.97 -18.69 -15.13
N TYR A 283 1.29 -19.33 -14.19
CA TYR A 283 0.74 -20.67 -14.39
C TYR A 283 -0.27 -20.70 -15.55
N LEU A 284 -1.26 -19.80 -15.57
CA LEU A 284 -2.24 -19.68 -16.66
C LEU A 284 -1.61 -19.37 -18.04
N VAL A 285 -0.50 -18.62 -18.06
CA VAL A 285 0.22 -18.28 -19.29
C VAL A 285 1.02 -19.48 -19.81
N LEU A 286 1.70 -20.21 -18.93
CA LEU A 286 2.59 -21.33 -19.28
C LEU A 286 1.85 -22.65 -19.54
N GLY A 287 0.75 -22.92 -18.84
CA GLY A 287 -0.01 -24.17 -19.00
C GLY A 287 0.63 -25.41 -18.36
N ASP A 288 1.80 -25.30 -17.71
CA ASP A 288 2.55 -26.41 -17.15
C ASP A 288 2.53 -26.41 -15.61
N GLU A 289 1.87 -27.42 -15.04
CA GLU A 289 1.76 -27.60 -13.59
C GLU A 289 3.06 -28.08 -12.95
N LYS A 290 3.91 -28.82 -13.68
CA LYS A 290 5.20 -29.29 -13.16
C LYS A 290 6.15 -28.11 -12.98
N LEU A 291 6.18 -27.18 -13.94
CA LEU A 291 6.94 -25.94 -13.81
C LEU A 291 6.40 -25.07 -12.67
N ALA A 292 5.07 -24.96 -12.51
CA ALA A 292 4.47 -24.22 -11.41
C ALA A 292 4.84 -24.81 -10.03
N VAL A 293 4.82 -26.13 -9.87
CA VAL A 293 5.27 -26.79 -8.63
C VAL A 293 6.77 -26.62 -8.39
N GLN A 294 7.61 -26.70 -9.43
CA GLN A 294 9.06 -26.46 -9.32
C GLN A 294 9.39 -25.03 -8.91
N GLU A 295 8.61 -24.03 -9.33
CA GLU A 295 8.80 -22.63 -8.93
C GLU A 295 8.63 -22.41 -7.41
N LEU A 296 7.76 -23.20 -6.77
CA LEU A 296 7.47 -23.15 -5.34
C LEU A 296 8.44 -23.96 -4.48
N GLN A 297 9.30 -24.78 -5.08
CA GLN A 297 10.35 -25.47 -4.34
C GLN A 297 11.43 -24.47 -3.90
N PRO A 298 11.95 -24.56 -2.67
CA PRO A 298 13.04 -23.69 -2.24
C PRO A 298 14.23 -23.91 -3.17
N LYS A 299 14.66 -22.86 -3.87
CA LYS A 299 15.91 -22.88 -4.61
C LYS A 299 17.04 -23.13 -3.62
N HIS A 300 17.62 -24.32 -3.69
CA HIS A 300 18.95 -24.57 -3.15
C HIS A 300 19.95 -23.81 -4.03
N ASP A 301 20.01 -22.48 -3.84
CA ASP A 301 21.06 -21.64 -4.41
C ASP A 301 22.37 -22.04 -3.73
N GLY A 302 23.06 -23.00 -4.35
CA GLY A 302 24.35 -23.57 -3.93
C GLY A 302 25.53 -22.61 -4.10
N SER A 303 25.32 -21.33 -3.80
CA SER A 303 26.30 -20.25 -3.88
C SER A 303 26.21 -19.36 -2.65
N GLY A 304 26.66 -19.88 -1.51
CA GLY A 304 27.08 -19.02 -0.41
C GLY A 304 28.25 -18.11 -0.86
N PRO A 305 28.46 -16.94 -0.22
CA PRO A 305 29.49 -16.01 -0.66
C PRO A 305 30.88 -16.64 -0.54
N ARG A 306 31.60 -16.76 -1.65
CA ARG A 306 33.04 -17.01 -1.60
C ARG A 306 33.72 -15.74 -1.12
N ALA A 307 34.20 -15.76 0.12
CA ALA A 307 35.07 -14.72 0.66
C ALA A 307 36.39 -14.65 -0.15
N ASP A 308 36.90 -13.44 -0.33
CA ASP A 308 38.04 -13.16 -1.20
C ASP A 308 39.36 -13.80 -0.76
N SER A 309 40.15 -14.29 -1.74
CA SER A 309 41.62 -14.28 -1.63
C SER A 309 42.31 -14.45 -3.00
N SER A 310 42.51 -13.34 -3.72
CA SER A 310 43.57 -13.26 -4.75
C SER A 310 43.96 -11.82 -5.09
N SER A 311 44.96 -11.28 -4.40
CA SER A 311 45.76 -10.15 -4.86
C SER A 311 46.67 -10.55 -6.03
N PRO A 312 46.88 -9.70 -7.04
CA PRO A 312 48.05 -9.76 -7.89
C PRO A 312 49.04 -8.61 -7.62
N THR A 313 50.31 -9.00 -7.55
CA THR A 313 51.53 -8.17 -7.51
C THR A 313 51.70 -7.23 -8.72
N SER A 314 52.33 -6.08 -8.50
CA SER A 314 53.16 -5.41 -9.51
C SER A 314 54.33 -4.64 -8.87
N GLU A 315 55.55 -4.88 -9.36
CA GLU A 315 56.78 -4.16 -9.01
C GLU A 315 57.40 -3.49 -10.26
N GLY A 316 57.99 -2.32 -10.07
CA GLY A 316 58.88 -1.63 -11.03
C GLY A 316 58.20 -0.84 -12.17
N GLY A 317 58.68 0.34 -12.60
CA GLY A 317 59.75 1.19 -12.04
C GLY A 317 60.26 2.24 -13.05
N GLY A 318 60.30 3.54 -12.67
CA GLY A 318 60.88 4.66 -13.44
C GLY A 318 60.09 5.11 -14.71
N GLY A 319 60.18 6.34 -15.23
CA GLY A 319 60.81 7.56 -14.71
C GLY A 319 60.88 8.70 -15.77
N LYS A 320 60.66 9.96 -15.34
CA LYS A 320 60.98 11.26 -15.98
C LYS A 320 60.19 11.82 -17.20
N ALA A 321 59.76 13.09 -16.99
CA ALA A 321 59.91 14.28 -17.85
C ALA A 321 58.90 14.65 -18.97
N GLY A 322 58.54 15.94 -19.00
CA GLY A 322 58.28 16.70 -20.25
C GLY A 322 56.87 17.31 -20.40
N PRO A 323 56.71 18.60 -20.79
CA PRO A 323 55.41 19.28 -20.82
C PRO A 323 54.82 19.55 -22.25
N GLN A 324 53.60 20.12 -22.22
CA GLN A 324 52.81 20.90 -23.23
C GLN A 324 53.52 21.46 -24.50
N PRO A 325 52.78 21.79 -25.61
CA PRO A 325 51.38 22.27 -25.68
C PRO A 325 50.52 21.49 -26.74
N ASP A 326 49.45 21.94 -27.45
CA ASP A 326 48.87 23.29 -27.67
C ASP A 326 47.39 23.32 -28.19
N GLN A 327 46.86 24.54 -28.30
CA GLN A 327 45.69 25.10 -29.03
C GLN A 327 44.89 24.28 -30.09
N LEU A 328 43.54 24.36 -30.06
CA LEU A 328 42.74 25.25 -30.95
C LEU A 328 41.22 25.26 -30.62
N GLU A 329 40.53 26.33 -31.02
CA GLU A 329 39.18 26.75 -30.58
C GLU A 329 38.04 26.42 -31.60
N PRO A 330 36.74 26.74 -31.31
CA PRO A 330 35.59 26.00 -31.87
C PRO A 330 34.92 26.66 -33.09
N GLN A 331 33.96 25.94 -33.71
CA GLN A 331 32.98 26.56 -34.61
C GLN A 331 31.53 26.05 -34.43
N ALA A 332 30.62 26.95 -34.80
CA ALA A 332 29.17 26.90 -34.95
C ALA A 332 28.58 25.57 -35.48
N GLY A 333 27.28 25.26 -35.31
CA GLY A 333 26.14 26.12 -34.99
C GLY A 333 25.22 26.29 -36.21
N ARG A 334 23.89 26.23 -35.98
CA ARG A 334 22.82 25.91 -36.96
C ARG A 334 22.79 24.41 -37.32
N GLY A 335 21.64 23.77 -37.49
CA GLY A 335 20.26 24.27 -37.39
C GLY A 335 19.35 23.34 -38.18
N ILE A 336 18.81 22.30 -37.54
CA ILE A 336 18.05 21.24 -38.21
C ILE A 336 16.59 21.68 -38.35
N ALA A 337 16.14 21.85 -39.59
CA ALA A 337 14.73 21.97 -39.92
C ALA A 337 14.13 20.58 -40.20
N GLN A 338 12.93 20.41 -39.65
CA GLN A 338 11.91 19.39 -39.93
C GLN A 338 12.12 18.51 -41.18
N ASP A 339 11.99 17.19 -40.99
CA ASP A 339 11.07 16.44 -41.85
C ASP A 339 10.41 15.22 -41.17
N GLN A 340 9.08 15.18 -41.33
CA GLN A 340 8.19 14.03 -41.57
C GLN A 340 8.08 12.73 -40.73
N LEU A 341 6.81 12.27 -40.70
CA LEU A 341 6.27 10.89 -40.65
C LEU A 341 6.05 10.16 -39.29
N GLN A 342 4.82 10.34 -38.79
CA GLN A 342 3.78 9.31 -38.59
C GLN A 342 4.15 7.80 -38.55
N SER A 343 3.34 7.07 -37.76
CA SER A 343 3.25 5.60 -37.56
C SER A 343 4.15 5.04 -36.44
N ALA A 344 3.76 4.05 -35.64
CA ALA A 344 2.44 3.44 -35.39
C ALA A 344 2.35 2.99 -33.92
N ALA A 345 1.14 2.89 -33.38
CA ALA A 345 0.91 2.29 -32.05
C ALA A 345 -0.25 1.27 -32.14
N LEU A 346 0.11 0.01 -31.89
CA LEU A 346 -0.76 -1.09 -31.45
C LEU A 346 -0.43 -1.36 -29.97
#